data_AF-A0A3D4H0D5-F1
#
_entry.id   AF-A0A3D4H0D5-F1
#
_cell.length_a   1.000
_cell.length_b   1.000
_cell.length_c   1.000
_cell.angle_alpha   90.00
_cell.angle_beta   90.00
_cell.angle_gamma   90.00
#
_symmetry.space_group_name_H-M   'P 1'
#
loop_
_entity.id
_entity.type
_entity.pdbx_description
1 polymer ?
#
loop_
_entity_poly.entity_id
_entity_poly.type
_entity_poly.pdbx_seq_one_letter_code
_entity_poly.pdbx_strand_id
1 'polypeptide(L)'
;MIQDTSSKLSPLSLIQERLGARFSELAGWRIPEAYSDTASEKNAAENALVLVDDTPNGKLTVEGNDAGYVLKTVLKVHATGIGEGEAIPEGMVYRMRSDHYFISTSPGSESDIRKRLAEGSGPRFVTVTDMTHGWSEIRVLGAASPELMAKVCGLDLGDFPSRTARQTSVAKTNQLVVRTLVGGMHAFSLLGARSLAAYLWEVLMEAGEEWGMIPAGNKAVRELVAKGE
;
A
#
# COMPACT_ATOMS: atom_id res chain seq x y z
N MET A 1 -33.07 0.62 -10.40
CA MET A 1 -31.67 0.80 -9.97
C MET A 1 -31.12 -0.61 -9.80
N ILE A 2 -30.33 -1.10 -10.76
CA ILE A 2 -29.69 -2.40 -10.61
C ILE A 2 -28.53 -2.13 -9.64
N GLN A 3 -28.63 -2.61 -8.40
CA GLN A 3 -27.47 -2.67 -7.52
C GLN A 3 -26.52 -3.67 -8.17
N ASP A 4 -25.41 -3.18 -8.70
CA ASP A 4 -24.33 -4.04 -9.13
C ASP A 4 -23.75 -4.68 -7.86
N THR A 5 -24.12 -5.94 -7.64
CA THR A 5 -23.72 -6.75 -6.47
C THR A 5 -22.35 -7.38 -6.66
N SER A 6 -21.59 -7.00 -7.69
CA SER A 6 -20.25 -7.53 -7.91
C SER A 6 -19.21 -6.78 -7.05
N SER A 7 -18.48 -7.53 -6.23
CA SER A 7 -17.37 -6.99 -5.46
C SER A 7 -16.22 -6.57 -6.39
N LYS A 8 -15.57 -5.45 -6.05
CA LYS A 8 -14.38 -4.93 -6.72
C LYS A 8 -13.26 -5.96 -6.63
N LEU A 9 -12.56 -6.20 -7.73
CA LEU A 9 -11.48 -7.19 -7.80
C LEU A 9 -10.11 -6.51 -7.89
N SER A 10 -9.11 -7.11 -7.24
CA SER A 10 -7.69 -6.83 -7.46
C SER A 10 -7.25 -7.24 -8.87
N PRO A 11 -6.21 -6.60 -9.48
CA PRO A 11 -5.60 -7.12 -10.71
C PRO A 11 -4.93 -8.49 -10.51
N LEU A 12 -4.74 -8.93 -9.27
CA LEU A 12 -4.17 -10.22 -8.91
C LEU A 12 -5.23 -11.30 -8.70
N SER A 13 -6.52 -11.01 -8.89
CA SER A 13 -7.62 -11.92 -8.55
C SER A 13 -7.48 -13.33 -9.15
N LEU A 14 -7.07 -13.43 -10.42
CA LEU A 14 -6.85 -14.72 -11.08
C LEU A 14 -5.64 -15.48 -10.52
N ILE A 15 -4.58 -14.77 -10.12
CA ILE A 15 -3.41 -15.37 -9.47
C ILE A 15 -3.82 -15.91 -8.09
N GLN A 16 -4.60 -15.11 -7.34
CA GLN A 16 -5.09 -15.48 -6.00
C GLN A 16 -5.97 -16.73 -6.05
N GLU A 17 -6.87 -16.82 -7.02
CA GLU A 17 -7.71 -18.00 -7.25
C GLU A 17 -6.87 -19.25 -7.56
N ARG A 18 -5.87 -19.13 -8.44
CA ARG A 18 -4.96 -20.23 -8.79
C ARG A 18 -4.14 -20.71 -7.59
N LEU A 19 -3.78 -19.80 -6.69
CA LEU A 19 -3.07 -20.09 -5.44
C LEU A 19 -3.99 -20.65 -4.34
N GLY A 20 -5.28 -20.84 -4.61
CA GLY A 20 -6.23 -21.43 -3.66
C GLY A 20 -6.64 -20.48 -2.53
N ALA A 21 -6.56 -19.16 -2.75
CA ALA A 21 -6.97 -18.18 -1.76
C ALA A 21 -8.44 -18.39 -1.33
N ARG A 22 -8.69 -18.28 -0.02
CA ARG A 22 -10.02 -18.10 0.53
C ARG A 22 -10.30 -16.62 0.64
N PHE A 23 -11.46 -16.19 0.15
CA PHE A 23 -11.79 -14.78 0.01
C PHE A 23 -12.79 -14.31 1.06
N SER A 24 -12.69 -13.04 1.41
CA SER A 24 -13.71 -12.28 2.15
C SER A 24 -13.97 -10.93 1.49
N GLU A 25 -14.89 -10.15 2.03
CA GLU A 25 -15.18 -8.80 1.56
C GLU A 25 -14.68 -7.72 2.52
N LEU A 26 -14.12 -6.65 1.97
CA LEU A 26 -13.69 -5.47 2.71
C LEU A 26 -13.97 -4.22 1.88
N ALA A 27 -14.81 -3.31 2.38
CA ALA A 27 -15.16 -2.06 1.69
C ALA A 27 -15.58 -2.25 0.21
N GLY A 28 -16.32 -3.33 -0.06
CA GLY A 28 -16.77 -3.70 -1.41
C GLY A 28 -15.70 -4.36 -2.28
N TRP A 29 -14.49 -4.63 -1.77
CA TRP A 29 -13.46 -5.43 -2.45
C TRP A 29 -13.52 -6.89 -2.04
N ARG A 30 -13.32 -7.79 -3.00
CA ARG A 30 -13.03 -9.20 -2.73
C ARG A 30 -11.53 -9.35 -2.47
N ILE A 31 -11.17 -9.77 -1.26
CA ILE A 31 -9.77 -9.81 -0.80
C ILE A 31 -9.37 -11.23 -0.38
N PRO A 32 -8.10 -11.64 -0.57
CA PRO A 32 -7.61 -12.88 -0.01
C PRO A 32 -7.56 -12.76 1.51
N GLU A 33 -8.41 -13.52 2.21
CA GLU A 33 -8.39 -13.60 3.67
C GLU A 33 -7.24 -14.49 4.16
N ALA A 34 -6.99 -15.59 3.45
CA ALA A 34 -5.92 -16.55 3.72
C ALA A 34 -5.64 -17.44 2.48
N TYR A 35 -4.41 -17.92 2.35
CA TYR A 35 -3.98 -18.95 1.40
C TYR A 35 -3.77 -20.29 2.12
N SER A 36 -3.28 -20.27 3.36
CA SER A 36 -3.12 -21.44 4.24
C SER A 36 -3.77 -21.19 5.61
N ASP A 37 -3.39 -21.91 6.66
CA ASP A 37 -3.80 -21.52 8.01
C ASP A 37 -3.08 -20.25 8.47
N THR A 38 -3.73 -19.49 9.35
CA THR A 38 -3.25 -18.18 9.81
C THR A 38 -1.96 -18.29 10.64
N ALA A 39 -1.72 -19.40 11.34
CA ALA A 39 -0.49 -19.56 12.12
C ALA A 39 0.72 -19.74 11.20
N SER A 40 0.60 -20.53 10.12
CA SER A 40 1.64 -20.72 9.11
C SER A 40 2.01 -19.41 8.40
N GLU A 41 1.02 -18.62 7.97
CA GLU A 41 1.28 -17.33 7.31
C GLU A 41 1.97 -16.32 8.24
N LYS A 42 1.57 -16.26 9.52
CA LYS A 42 2.25 -15.43 10.52
C LYS A 42 3.67 -15.90 10.78
N ASN A 43 3.87 -17.20 10.92
CA ASN A 43 5.20 -17.78 11.11
C ASN A 43 6.11 -17.47 9.92
N ALA A 44 5.59 -17.51 8.69
CA ALA A 44 6.34 -17.11 7.51
C ALA A 44 6.66 -15.60 7.51
N ALA A 45 5.75 -14.73 7.94
CA ALA A 45 6.05 -13.30 8.05
C ALA A 45 7.15 -13.03 9.09
N GLU A 46 7.12 -13.73 10.23
CA GLU A 46 8.05 -13.57 11.34
C GLU A 46 9.45 -14.17 11.05
N ASN A 47 9.51 -15.30 10.32
CA ASN A 47 10.75 -16.08 10.14
C ASN A 47 11.27 -16.16 8.69
N ALA A 48 10.51 -15.65 7.74
CA ALA A 48 10.79 -15.71 6.30
C ALA A 48 10.33 -14.41 5.64
N LEU A 49 9.61 -14.51 4.52
CA LEU A 49 8.97 -13.40 3.83
C LEU A 49 7.53 -13.76 3.46
N VAL A 50 6.67 -12.74 3.43
CA VAL A 50 5.34 -12.86 2.84
C VAL A 50 5.06 -11.75 1.85
N LEU A 51 4.29 -12.10 0.81
CA LEU A 51 3.78 -11.17 -0.18
C LEU A 51 2.27 -10.99 0.01
N VAL A 52 1.83 -9.74 0.13
CA VAL A 52 0.45 -9.38 0.48
C VAL A 52 -0.12 -8.47 -0.60
N ASP A 53 -1.36 -8.73 -1.01
CA ASP A 53 -2.12 -7.82 -1.87
C ASP A 53 -2.92 -6.82 -1.02
N ASP A 54 -2.44 -5.58 -1.02
CA ASP A 54 -3.02 -4.42 -0.34
C ASP A 54 -3.69 -3.46 -1.35
N THR A 55 -3.91 -3.91 -2.60
CA THR A 55 -4.59 -3.12 -3.64
C THR A 55 -5.86 -2.42 -3.16
N PRO A 56 -6.72 -3.00 -2.29
CA PRO A 56 -7.93 -2.34 -1.78
C PRO A 56 -7.72 -1.01 -1.05
N ASN A 57 -6.51 -0.72 -0.53
CA ASN A 57 -6.22 0.53 0.17
C ASN A 57 -6.47 1.73 -0.73
N GLY A 58 -7.05 2.80 -0.18
CA GLY A 58 -7.29 4.02 -0.94
C GLY A 58 -6.00 4.73 -1.29
N LYS A 59 -5.93 5.28 -2.51
CA LYS A 59 -4.73 5.92 -3.07
C LYS A 59 -5.15 7.27 -3.65
N LEU A 60 -4.88 8.37 -2.95
CA LEU A 60 -5.20 9.72 -3.43
C LEU A 60 -3.92 10.50 -3.72
N THR A 61 -3.92 11.29 -4.80
CA THR A 61 -2.94 12.36 -4.99
C THR A 61 -3.59 13.71 -4.71
N VAL A 62 -2.83 14.60 -4.08
CA VAL A 62 -3.23 15.98 -3.81
C VAL A 62 -2.16 16.90 -4.39
N GLU A 63 -2.52 17.67 -5.41
CA GLU A 63 -1.58 18.48 -6.19
C GLU A 63 -2.01 19.95 -6.24
N GLY A 64 -1.06 20.86 -6.08
CA GLY A 64 -1.24 22.31 -6.14
C GLY A 64 -0.42 23.05 -5.08
N ASN A 65 -0.10 24.31 -5.34
CA ASN A 65 0.71 25.14 -4.44
C ASN A 65 0.09 25.30 -3.04
N ASP A 66 -1.24 25.23 -2.95
CA ASP A 66 -1.98 25.32 -1.69
C ASP A 66 -2.22 23.95 -1.01
N ALA A 67 -1.76 22.83 -1.59
CA ALA A 67 -2.07 21.49 -1.10
C ALA A 67 -1.68 21.30 0.38
N GLY A 68 -0.48 21.76 0.77
CA GLY A 68 -0.03 21.69 2.16
C GLY A 68 -0.92 22.47 3.13
N TYR A 69 -1.44 23.63 2.71
CA TYR A 69 -2.39 24.39 3.54
C TYR A 69 -3.71 23.62 3.70
N VAL A 70 -4.25 23.08 2.61
CA VAL A 70 -5.53 22.35 2.63
C VAL A 70 -5.40 21.12 3.52
N LEU A 71 -4.33 20.33 3.36
CA LEU A 71 -4.05 19.16 4.20
C LEU A 71 -3.93 19.53 5.69
N LYS A 72 -3.25 20.61 6.02
CA LYS A 72 -3.17 21.13 7.39
C LYS A 72 -4.53 21.51 7.96
N THR A 73 -5.36 22.16 7.16
CA THR A 73 -6.65 22.66 7.62
C THR A 73 -7.65 21.53 7.83
N VAL A 74 -7.73 20.62 6.86
CA VAL A 74 -8.75 19.56 6.74
C VAL A 74 -8.35 18.28 7.48
N LEU A 75 -7.09 17.86 7.35
CA LEU A 75 -6.58 16.59 7.89
C LEU A 75 -5.60 16.77 9.05
N LYS A 76 -5.30 18.02 9.45
CA LYS A 76 -4.37 18.35 10.55
C LYS A 76 -2.94 17.85 10.32
N VAL A 77 -2.49 17.79 9.07
CA VAL A 77 -1.12 17.45 8.68
C VAL A 77 -0.25 18.71 8.65
N HIS A 78 0.82 18.79 9.43
CA HIS A 78 1.47 20.08 9.72
C HIS A 78 2.76 20.32 8.95
N ALA A 79 3.65 19.33 8.87
CA ALA A 79 4.95 19.49 8.23
C ALA A 79 5.62 18.13 8.05
N THR A 80 5.62 17.64 6.82
CA THR A 80 6.46 16.51 6.39
C THR A 80 7.56 17.03 5.49
N GLY A 81 8.80 16.59 5.72
CA GLY A 81 9.88 16.69 4.76
C GLY A 81 9.53 15.96 3.46
N ILE A 82 10.25 16.24 2.37
CA ILE A 82 10.05 15.48 1.13
C ILE A 82 10.38 14.01 1.39
N GLY A 83 9.46 13.13 1.02
CA GLY A 83 9.47 11.70 1.28
C GLY A 83 8.89 11.31 2.64
N GLU A 84 8.71 12.22 3.59
CA GLU A 84 8.21 11.88 4.93
C GLU A 84 6.70 11.72 4.97
N GLY A 85 6.25 10.82 5.83
CA GLY A 85 4.85 10.52 6.09
C GLY A 85 4.37 10.94 7.48
N GLU A 86 3.16 11.49 7.55
CA GLU A 86 2.45 11.81 8.79
C GLU A 86 1.17 10.97 8.87
N ALA A 87 0.91 10.38 10.04
CA ALA A 87 -0.27 9.55 10.26
C ALA A 87 -1.53 10.40 10.41
N ILE A 88 -2.61 9.91 9.82
CA ILE A 88 -3.98 10.40 10.02
C ILE A 88 -4.85 9.23 10.47
N PRO A 89 -6.02 9.45 11.10
CA PRO A 89 -6.86 8.35 11.60
C PRO A 89 -7.18 7.28 10.54
N GLU A 90 -7.33 7.69 9.29
CA GLU A 90 -7.71 6.82 8.19
C GLU A 90 -6.50 6.26 7.42
N GLY A 91 -5.25 6.62 7.75
CA GLY A 91 -4.06 6.19 7.01
C GLY A 91 -2.83 7.08 7.17
N MET A 92 -2.16 7.42 6.07
CA MET A 92 -0.90 8.16 6.04
C MET A 92 -0.87 9.18 4.89
N VAL A 93 -0.30 10.35 5.15
CA VAL A 93 -0.04 11.39 4.15
C VAL A 93 1.46 11.55 3.94
N TYR A 94 1.92 11.37 2.72
CA TYR A 94 3.32 11.50 2.30
C TYR A 94 3.52 12.73 1.44
N ARG A 95 4.58 13.50 1.69
CA ARG A 95 4.94 14.64 0.83
C ARG A 95 5.89 14.20 -0.25
N MET A 96 5.43 14.17 -1.50
CA MET A 96 6.24 13.71 -2.63
C MET A 96 7.07 14.83 -3.25
N ARG A 97 6.53 16.04 -3.29
CA ARG A 97 7.20 17.28 -3.71
C ARG A 97 6.67 18.46 -2.90
N SER A 98 7.11 19.69 -3.18
CA SER A 98 6.61 20.88 -2.51
C SER A 98 5.10 21.09 -2.65
N ASP A 99 4.54 20.65 -3.78
CA ASP A 99 3.17 20.87 -4.24
C ASP A 99 2.39 19.56 -4.50
N HIS A 100 2.97 18.40 -4.16
CA HIS A 100 2.39 17.10 -4.45
C HIS A 100 2.48 16.18 -3.24
N TYR A 101 1.34 15.66 -2.83
CA TYR A 101 1.18 14.75 -1.71
C TYR A 101 0.48 13.48 -2.15
N PHE A 102 0.84 12.37 -1.53
CA PHE A 102 0.18 11.08 -1.69
C PHE A 102 -0.49 10.70 -0.37
N ILE A 103 -1.73 10.25 -0.43
CA ILE A 103 -2.48 9.74 0.72
C ILE A 103 -2.76 8.27 0.50
N SER A 104 -2.27 7.45 1.42
CA SER A 104 -2.64 6.04 1.55
C SER A 104 -3.72 5.95 2.62
N THR A 105 -4.85 5.32 2.33
CA THR A 105 -5.95 5.18 3.30
C THR A 105 -6.32 3.72 3.51
N SER A 106 -6.97 3.43 4.64
CA SER A 106 -7.75 2.22 4.80
C SER A 106 -8.78 2.09 3.68
N PRO A 107 -9.12 0.87 3.24
CA PRO A 107 -10.09 0.65 2.19
C PRO A 107 -11.46 1.26 2.53
N GLY A 108 -12.03 2.04 1.61
CA GLY A 108 -13.33 2.69 1.75
C GLY A 108 -13.28 4.10 2.34
N SER A 109 -12.13 4.54 2.86
CA SER A 109 -11.97 5.90 3.40
C SER A 109 -11.65 6.95 2.32
N GLU A 110 -11.25 6.53 1.12
CA GLU A 110 -10.81 7.41 0.03
C GLU A 110 -11.88 8.43 -0.39
N SER A 111 -13.15 8.00 -0.46
CA SER A 111 -14.24 8.88 -0.90
C SER A 111 -14.55 9.98 0.12
N ASP A 112 -14.48 9.66 1.42
CA ASP A 112 -14.71 10.65 2.48
C ASP A 112 -13.57 11.68 2.54
N ILE A 113 -12.32 11.22 2.52
CA ILE A 113 -11.15 12.10 2.51
C ILE A 113 -11.19 13.00 1.27
N ARG A 114 -11.44 12.45 0.09
CA ARG A 114 -11.54 13.24 -1.14
C ARG A 114 -12.61 14.31 -1.04
N LYS A 115 -13.79 13.98 -0.50
CA LYS A 115 -14.88 14.93 -0.29
C LYS A 115 -14.47 16.05 0.67
N ARG A 116 -13.93 15.69 1.84
CA ARG A 116 -13.46 16.66 2.85
C ARG A 116 -12.40 17.60 2.30
N LEU A 117 -11.46 17.09 1.50
CA LEU A 117 -10.44 17.90 0.86
C LEU A 117 -11.02 18.82 -0.21
N ALA A 118 -11.96 18.34 -1.04
CA ALA A 118 -12.64 19.16 -2.04
C ALA A 118 -13.43 20.31 -1.39
N GLU A 119 -14.21 20.01 -0.34
CA GLU A 119 -14.99 21.01 0.40
C GLU A 119 -14.09 22.00 1.15
N GLY A 120 -13.03 21.49 1.81
CA GLY A 120 -12.09 22.30 2.58
C GLY A 120 -11.08 23.10 1.74
N SER A 121 -11.00 22.84 0.43
CA SER A 121 -10.15 23.61 -0.49
C SER A 121 -10.70 25.03 -0.71
N GLY A 122 -12.02 25.22 -0.62
CA GLY A 122 -12.64 26.52 -0.90
C GLY A 122 -12.24 27.05 -2.28
N PRO A 123 -11.76 28.31 -2.40
CA PRO A 123 -11.36 28.89 -3.69
C PRO A 123 -9.95 28.50 -4.15
N ARG A 124 -9.22 27.66 -3.40
CA ARG A 124 -7.83 27.31 -3.72
C ARG A 124 -7.74 26.36 -4.90
N PHE A 125 -6.64 26.48 -5.64
CA PHE A 125 -6.34 25.62 -6.77
C PHE A 125 -5.61 24.36 -6.30
N VAL A 126 -6.38 23.39 -5.83
CA VAL A 126 -5.89 22.05 -5.44
C VAL A 126 -6.69 20.99 -6.20
N THR A 127 -5.98 20.03 -6.78
CA THR A 127 -6.57 18.86 -7.44
C THR A 127 -6.43 17.65 -6.53
N VAL A 128 -7.53 16.96 -6.28
CA VAL A 128 -7.54 15.68 -5.56
C VAL A 128 -7.98 14.57 -6.51
N THR A 129 -7.06 13.66 -6.82
CA THR A 129 -7.30 12.56 -7.76
C THR A 129 -7.33 11.23 -7.01
N ASP A 130 -8.35 10.43 -7.27
CA ASP A 130 -8.45 9.06 -6.77
C ASP A 130 -7.81 8.10 -7.77
N MET A 131 -6.70 7.48 -7.34
CA MET A 131 -5.90 6.53 -8.10
C MET A 131 -6.17 5.07 -7.68
N THR A 132 -7.10 4.83 -6.75
CA THR A 132 -7.32 3.52 -6.10
C THR A 132 -7.57 2.40 -7.10
N HIS A 133 -8.35 2.68 -8.16
CA HIS A 133 -8.63 1.70 -9.21
C HIS A 133 -7.57 1.64 -10.32
N GLY A 134 -6.74 2.69 -10.44
CA GLY A 134 -5.68 2.77 -11.45
C GLY A 134 -4.36 2.13 -11.00
N TRP A 135 -4.15 1.99 -9.69
CA TRP A 135 -2.93 1.45 -9.10
C TRP A 135 -3.18 0.14 -8.35
N SER A 136 -2.14 -0.69 -8.25
CA SER A 136 -2.07 -1.81 -7.30
C SER A 136 -1.21 -1.44 -6.10
N GLU A 137 -1.31 -2.20 -5.01
CA GLU A 137 -0.37 -2.16 -3.91
C GLU A 137 0.00 -3.58 -3.51
N ILE A 138 1.28 -3.90 -3.58
CA ILE A 138 1.83 -5.20 -3.16
C ILE A 138 2.81 -4.93 -2.05
N ARG A 139 2.61 -5.56 -0.88
CA ARG A 139 3.50 -5.41 0.27
C ARG A 139 4.40 -6.63 0.41
N VAL A 140 5.70 -6.37 0.51
CA VAL A 140 6.70 -7.34 0.97
C VAL A 140 6.87 -7.15 2.48
N LEU A 141 6.64 -8.20 3.27
CA LEU A 141 6.72 -8.16 4.73
C LEU A 141 7.64 -9.27 5.24
N GLY A 142 8.54 -8.93 6.15
CA GLY A 142 9.38 -9.89 6.89
C GLY A 142 10.80 -9.38 7.10
N ALA A 143 11.58 -10.14 7.88
CA ALA A 143 12.92 -9.73 8.31
C ALA A 143 13.88 -9.50 7.14
N ALA A 144 13.83 -10.39 6.12
CA ALA A 144 14.70 -10.33 4.95
C ALA A 144 14.19 -9.39 3.83
N SER A 145 13.17 -8.57 4.11
CA SER A 145 12.57 -7.72 3.08
C SER A 145 13.51 -6.61 2.58
N PRO A 146 14.43 -6.02 3.39
CA PRO A 146 15.45 -5.12 2.87
C PRO A 146 16.37 -5.80 1.83
N GLU A 147 16.78 -7.04 2.06
CA GLU A 147 17.66 -7.82 1.18
C GLU A 147 16.95 -8.16 -0.14
N LEU A 148 15.69 -8.61 -0.06
CA LEU A 148 14.88 -8.82 -1.27
C LEU A 148 14.73 -7.50 -2.04
N MET A 149 14.38 -6.42 -1.35
CA MET A 149 14.21 -5.13 -1.99
C MET A 149 15.51 -4.62 -2.62
N ALA A 150 16.67 -4.83 -2.02
CA ALA A 150 17.96 -4.49 -2.61
C ALA A 150 18.26 -5.27 -3.91
N LYS A 151 17.74 -6.51 -4.04
CA LYS A 151 17.87 -7.34 -5.26
C LYS A 151 17.01 -6.84 -6.41
N VAL A 152 15.82 -6.30 -6.12
CA VAL A 152 14.81 -5.93 -7.13
C VAL A 152 14.67 -4.43 -7.37
N CYS A 153 15.21 -3.59 -6.49
CA CYS A 153 15.07 -2.14 -6.53
C CYS A 153 16.31 -1.47 -7.12
N GLY A 154 16.10 -0.43 -7.93
CA GLY A 154 17.18 0.42 -8.45
C GLY A 154 17.68 1.48 -7.45
N LEU A 155 17.05 1.60 -6.27
CA LEU A 155 17.42 2.52 -5.21
C LEU A 155 18.31 1.82 -4.18
N ASP A 156 19.33 2.52 -3.69
CA ASP A 156 20.02 2.15 -2.45
C ASP A 156 19.09 2.40 -1.25
N LEU A 157 18.66 1.33 -0.59
CA LEU A 157 17.75 1.37 0.56
C LEU A 157 18.44 1.79 1.86
N GLY A 158 19.77 2.04 1.86
CA GLY A 158 20.56 2.33 3.04
C GLY A 158 19.98 3.46 3.91
N ASP A 159 19.74 4.64 3.34
CA ASP A 159 19.06 5.74 4.03
C ASP A 159 17.59 5.80 3.65
N PHE A 160 16.77 4.82 4.05
CA PHE A 160 15.33 4.83 3.80
C PHE A 160 14.55 4.58 5.11
N PRO A 161 14.26 5.62 5.92
CA PRO A 161 13.60 5.46 7.22
C PRO A 161 12.16 4.92 7.15
N SER A 162 11.65 4.38 8.25
CA SER A 162 10.24 4.00 8.34
C SER A 162 9.33 5.22 8.21
N ARG A 163 8.13 5.02 7.65
CA ARG A 163 7.14 6.06 7.29
C ARG A 163 7.67 7.06 6.29
N THR A 164 8.52 6.60 5.37
CA THR A 164 8.96 7.41 4.23
C THR A 164 8.59 6.74 2.91
N ALA A 165 8.43 7.56 1.88
CA ALA A 165 8.00 7.17 0.55
C ALA A 165 8.95 7.72 -0.53
N ARG A 166 9.28 6.89 -1.52
CA ARG A 166 10.16 7.27 -2.64
C ARG A 166 9.68 6.66 -3.94
N GLN A 167 9.75 7.43 -5.03
CA GLN A 167 9.54 6.88 -6.37
C GLN A 167 10.86 6.31 -6.89
N THR A 168 10.82 5.08 -7.38
CA THR A 168 12.00 4.39 -7.93
C THR A 168 11.60 3.27 -8.88
N SER A 169 12.59 2.64 -9.50
CA SER A 169 12.40 1.40 -10.26
C SER A 169 12.42 0.19 -9.33
N VAL A 170 11.42 -0.68 -9.43
CA VAL A 170 11.40 -2.01 -8.80
C VAL A 170 10.99 -3.02 -9.86
N ALA A 171 11.76 -4.09 -10.01
CA ALA A 171 11.57 -5.07 -11.09
C ALA A 171 11.46 -4.40 -12.47
N LYS A 172 12.25 -3.36 -12.73
CA LYS A 172 12.20 -2.55 -13.99
C LYS A 172 10.87 -1.83 -14.24
N THR A 173 10.01 -1.68 -13.23
CA THR A 173 8.76 -0.92 -13.28
C THR A 173 8.83 0.29 -12.35
N ASN A 174 8.10 1.36 -12.66
CA ASN A 174 8.06 2.54 -11.80
C ASN A 174 7.09 2.30 -10.64
N GLN A 175 7.61 2.35 -9.41
CA GLN A 175 6.85 2.15 -8.18
C GLN A 175 7.06 3.33 -7.24
N LEU A 176 5.99 3.74 -6.56
CA LEU A 176 6.08 4.42 -5.29
C LEU A 176 6.30 3.36 -4.21
N VAL A 177 7.48 3.39 -3.59
CA VAL A 177 7.84 2.50 -2.48
C VAL A 177 7.59 3.25 -1.18
N VAL A 178 6.84 2.63 -0.27
CA VAL A 178 6.61 3.13 1.08
C VAL A 178 7.21 2.13 2.06
N ARG A 179 8.13 2.59 2.91
CA ARG A 179 8.67 1.75 3.99
C ARG A 179 7.88 1.99 5.27
N THR A 180 7.44 0.91 5.91
CA THR A 180 6.81 0.93 7.23
C THR A 180 7.41 -0.15 8.13
N LEU A 181 6.93 -0.22 9.37
CA LEU A 181 7.15 -1.36 10.25
C LEU A 181 5.80 -1.96 10.63
N VAL A 182 5.70 -3.29 10.60
CA VAL A 182 4.50 -4.05 11.00
C VAL A 182 4.94 -5.05 12.05
N GLY A 183 4.43 -4.94 13.28
CA GLY A 183 4.86 -5.80 14.38
C GLY A 183 6.38 -5.76 14.63
N GLY A 184 7.03 -4.61 14.39
CA GLY A 184 8.49 -4.46 14.46
C GLY A 184 9.27 -4.96 13.23
N MET A 185 8.62 -5.65 12.30
CA MET A 185 9.25 -6.17 11.08
C MET A 185 9.26 -5.15 9.95
N HIS A 186 10.25 -5.26 9.05
CA HIS A 186 10.31 -4.44 7.85
C HIS A 186 9.16 -4.77 6.88
N ALA A 187 8.54 -3.70 6.37
CA ALA A 187 7.49 -3.79 5.37
C ALA A 187 7.72 -2.74 4.28
N PHE A 188 7.59 -3.16 3.03
CA PHE A 188 7.68 -2.29 1.85
C PHE A 188 6.42 -2.44 1.02
N SER A 189 5.58 -1.41 1.00
CA SER A 189 4.46 -1.32 0.06
C SER A 189 4.94 -0.78 -1.28
N LEU A 190 4.61 -1.48 -2.36
CA LEU A 190 4.97 -1.16 -3.74
C LEU A 190 3.71 -0.76 -4.49
N LEU A 191 3.59 0.52 -4.81
CA LEU A 191 2.42 1.10 -5.45
C LEU A 191 2.74 1.54 -6.88
N GLY A 192 1.95 1.10 -7.84
CA GLY A 192 2.22 1.41 -9.25
C GLY A 192 1.07 1.01 -10.16
N ALA A 193 1.31 1.10 -11.47
CA ALA A 193 0.28 0.87 -12.48
C ALA A 193 -0.36 -0.52 -12.33
N ARG A 194 -1.69 -0.56 -12.20
CA ARG A 194 -2.47 -1.79 -12.04
C ARG A 194 -2.19 -2.83 -13.13
N SER A 195 -1.92 -2.40 -14.34
CA SER A 195 -1.62 -3.27 -15.50
C SER A 195 -0.32 -4.08 -15.34
N LEU A 196 0.58 -3.68 -14.43
CA LEU A 196 1.86 -4.34 -14.18
C LEU A 196 1.84 -5.19 -12.91
N ALA A 197 0.73 -5.26 -12.19
CA ALA A 197 0.65 -5.91 -10.89
C ALA A 197 0.98 -7.40 -10.95
N ALA A 198 0.43 -8.13 -11.93
CA ALA A 198 0.69 -9.56 -12.11
C ALA A 198 2.18 -9.85 -12.37
N TYR A 199 2.81 -9.06 -13.24
CA TYR A 199 4.24 -9.15 -13.51
C TYR A 199 5.07 -8.86 -12.25
N LEU A 200 4.75 -7.78 -11.53
CA LEU A 200 5.46 -7.42 -10.30
C LEU A 200 5.33 -8.53 -9.24
N TRP A 201 4.13 -9.10 -9.09
CA TRP A 201 3.89 -10.22 -8.17
C TRP A 201 4.76 -11.43 -8.49
N GLU A 202 4.78 -11.87 -9.75
CA GLU A 202 5.58 -13.02 -10.19
C GLU A 202 7.08 -12.80 -9.96
N VAL A 203 7.62 -11.63 -10.33
CA VAL A 203 9.04 -11.30 -10.15
C VAL A 203 9.41 -11.26 -8.67
N LEU A 204 8.54 -10.71 -7.81
CA LEU A 204 8.78 -10.71 -6.38
C LEU A 204 8.77 -12.13 -5.82
N MET A 205 7.76 -12.93 -6.16
CA MET A 205 7.66 -14.34 -5.75
C MET A 205 8.92 -15.12 -6.12
N GLU A 206 9.39 -15.02 -7.37
CA GLU A 206 10.61 -15.68 -7.86
C GLU A 206 11.86 -15.17 -7.11
N ALA A 207 12.02 -13.85 -6.97
CA ALA A 207 13.16 -13.28 -6.26
C ALA A 207 13.19 -13.70 -4.78
N GLY A 208 12.01 -13.92 -4.19
CA GLY A 208 11.78 -14.28 -2.80
C GLY A 208 11.92 -15.77 -2.46
N GLU A 209 12.06 -16.65 -3.45
CA GLU A 209 12.19 -18.10 -3.23
C GLU A 209 13.37 -18.44 -2.31
N GLU A 210 14.47 -17.69 -2.42
CA GLU A 210 15.68 -17.82 -1.59
C GLU A 210 15.40 -17.69 -0.08
N TRP A 211 14.35 -16.95 0.29
CA TRP A 211 13.93 -16.75 1.68
C TRP A 211 12.66 -17.52 2.03
N GLY A 212 12.20 -18.43 1.16
CA GLY A 212 10.97 -19.20 1.39
C GLY A 212 9.72 -18.33 1.38
N MET A 213 9.69 -17.28 0.53
CA MET A 213 8.56 -16.36 0.47
C MET A 213 7.26 -17.06 0.06
N ILE A 214 6.16 -16.75 0.76
CA ILE A 214 4.82 -17.24 0.44
C ILE A 214 3.81 -16.09 0.32
N PRO A 215 2.69 -16.27 -0.40
CA PRO A 215 1.58 -15.33 -0.28
C PRO A 215 0.94 -15.42 1.11
N ALA A 216 0.54 -14.27 1.66
CA ALA A 216 -0.23 -14.22 2.91
C ALA A 216 -1.53 -13.43 2.71
N GLY A 217 -2.58 -13.89 3.40
CA GLY A 217 -3.88 -13.25 3.39
C GLY A 217 -3.98 -12.14 4.43
N ASN A 218 -5.02 -11.32 4.28
CA ASN A 218 -5.25 -10.14 5.11
C ASN A 218 -5.45 -10.48 6.61
N LYS A 219 -5.93 -11.68 6.93
CA LYS A 219 -6.17 -12.08 8.33
C LYS A 219 -4.86 -12.18 9.12
N ALA A 220 -3.86 -12.86 8.56
CA ALA A 220 -2.56 -13.02 9.21
C ALA A 220 -1.89 -11.66 9.47
N VAL A 221 -1.93 -10.77 8.48
CA VAL A 221 -1.34 -9.43 8.58
C VAL A 221 -2.02 -8.58 9.66
N ARG A 222 -3.35 -8.58 9.75
CA ARG A 222 -4.08 -7.83 10.79
C ARG A 222 -3.71 -8.29 12.20
N GLU A 223 -3.57 -9.60 12.41
CA GLU A 223 -3.15 -10.14 13.71
C GLU A 223 -1.70 -9.79 14.07
N LEU A 224 -0.82 -9.61 13.08
CA LEU A 224 0.56 -9.13 13.30
C LEU A 224 0.60 -7.65 13.68
N VAL A 225 -0.23 -6.81 13.04
CA VAL A 225 -0.37 -5.39 13.39
C VAL A 225 -0.83 -5.23 14.84
N ALA A 226 -1.86 -5.98 15.26
CA ALA A 226 -2.43 -5.89 16.61
C ALA A 226 -1.49 -6.33 17.74
N LYS A 227 -0.42 -7.09 17.46
CA LYS A 227 0.60 -7.47 18.44
C LYS A 227 1.70 -6.42 18.63
N GLY A 228 1.79 -5.44 17.73
CA GLY A 228 2.86 -4.44 17.68
C GLY A 228 2.52 -3.09 18.32
N GLU A 229 1.32 -2.95 18.86
CA GLU A 229 0.86 -1.83 19.70
C GLU A 229 0.92 -2.22 21.19
#